data_AF-A0A1I2QTL5-F1
#
_entry.id   AF-A0A1I2QTL5-F1
#
_cell.length_a   1.000
_cell.length_b   1.000
_cell.length_c   1.000
_cell.angle_alpha   90.00
_cell.angle_beta   90.00
_cell.angle_gamma   90.00
#
_symmetry.space_group_name_H-M   'P 1'
#
loop_
_entity.id
_entity.type
_entity.pdbx_description
1 polymer ?
#
loop_
_entity_poly.entity_id
_entity_poly.type
_entity_poly.pdbx_seq_one_letter_code
_entity_poly.pdbx_strand_id
1 'polypeptide(L)'
;MKKNADFLPLLLMVALSALVAGCTTARVEYDRMTGTQYPQPVTVSGDQVDLTSIYWQGERIVTVTEDNTNIAVLTGPANPLDPNQYDYINRAEIETLETANRADPIGSSTFNCGLWNRFTCTRYHLYGVVVNHYWEGDCGTACRDTGLLGVMYAGASGITNDRSAFVGFWRNSTVNSDNGKFLRSTAHEIGHAFNNNHCDGDGSMTIMNQTGVVGNTYNYQFSATSLDHLQNHADTAVWPGLGARDYACPHSH
;
A
#
# COMPACT_ATOMS: atom_id res chain seq x y z
N MET A 1 60.91 11.03 -30.73
CA MET A 1 60.41 9.91 -31.56
C MET A 1 59.44 9.06 -30.74
N LYS A 2 58.25 8.78 -31.32
CA LYS A 2 57.26 7.71 -30.98
C LYS A 2 56.60 7.80 -29.58
N LYS A 3 55.36 8.30 -29.47
CA LYS A 3 54.01 7.79 -29.83
C LYS A 3 53.31 7.14 -28.61
N ASN A 4 52.20 7.79 -28.23
CA ASN A 4 51.09 7.32 -27.40
C ASN A 4 50.70 5.86 -27.69
N ALA A 5 50.18 5.15 -26.68
CA ALA A 5 48.85 4.49 -26.73
C ALA A 5 48.60 3.56 -25.53
N ASP A 6 47.44 3.77 -24.91
CA ASP A 6 46.49 2.73 -24.50
C ASP A 6 46.83 1.79 -23.35
N PHE A 7 46.56 2.19 -22.10
CA PHE A 7 46.19 1.22 -21.06
C PHE A 7 45.16 1.71 -20.03
N LEU A 8 44.57 2.90 -20.23
CA LEU A 8 43.68 3.53 -19.26
C LEU A 8 42.16 3.58 -19.58
N PRO A 9 41.55 2.75 -20.48
CA PRO A 9 40.09 2.66 -20.55
C PRO A 9 39.49 1.37 -19.94
N LEU A 10 40.31 0.38 -19.53
CA LEU A 10 39.76 -0.94 -19.13
C LEU A 10 39.36 -1.01 -17.64
N LEU A 11 40.06 -0.32 -16.74
CA LEU A 11 39.74 -0.37 -15.31
C LEU A 11 38.48 0.45 -14.93
N LEU A 12 38.14 1.48 -15.72
CA LEU A 12 36.94 2.29 -15.48
C LEU A 12 35.65 1.61 -15.96
N MET A 13 35.71 0.66 -16.88
CA MET A 13 34.55 -0.15 -17.31
C MET A 13 34.25 -1.31 -16.36
N VAL A 14 35.25 -1.85 -15.65
CA VAL A 14 35.03 -2.93 -14.67
C VAL A 14 34.47 -2.38 -13.35
N ALA A 15 34.80 -1.14 -12.97
CA ALA A 15 34.19 -0.49 -11.81
C ALA A 15 32.70 -0.09 -12.02
N LEU A 16 32.21 -0.06 -13.27
CA LEU A 16 30.80 0.15 -13.60
C LEU A 16 30.01 -1.16 -13.80
N SER A 17 30.61 -2.29 -13.41
CA SER A 17 29.96 -3.61 -13.42
C SER A 17 29.63 -4.14 -12.01
N ALA A 18 29.95 -3.37 -10.97
CA ALA A 18 29.55 -3.65 -9.61
C ALA A 18 28.22 -2.95 -9.31
N LEU A 19 27.20 -3.75 -8.96
CA LEU A 19 25.79 -3.42 -8.67
C LEU A 19 24.86 -3.38 -9.89
N VAL A 20 24.94 -4.45 -10.68
CA VAL A 20 23.88 -4.89 -11.60
C VAL A 20 22.79 -5.61 -10.77
N ALA A 21 22.02 -4.87 -9.98
CA ALA A 21 20.81 -5.41 -9.35
C ALA A 21 19.62 -5.10 -10.25
N GLY A 22 18.72 -6.06 -10.45
CA GLY A 22 17.39 -5.78 -11.01
C GLY A 22 16.67 -4.72 -10.16
N CYS A 23 15.66 -4.03 -10.70
CA CYS A 23 14.88 -3.10 -9.89
C CYS A 23 13.54 -3.71 -9.49
N THR A 24 13.16 -3.48 -8.24
CA THR A 24 11.84 -3.83 -7.73
C THR A 24 11.10 -2.54 -7.37
N THR A 25 9.93 -2.37 -7.96
CA THR A 25 9.08 -1.19 -7.78
C THR A 25 7.67 -1.59 -7.40
N ALA A 26 6.98 -0.72 -6.67
CA ALA A 26 5.54 -0.84 -6.47
C ALA A 26 4.82 0.36 -7.08
N ARG A 27 3.72 0.08 -7.77
CA ARG A 27 2.73 1.06 -8.18
C ARG A 27 1.45 0.77 -7.43
N VAL A 28 0.90 1.77 -6.77
CA VAL A 28 -0.46 1.79 -6.26
C VAL A 28 -1.30 2.54 -7.28
N GLU A 29 -2.28 1.87 -7.87
CA GLU A 29 -3.41 2.53 -8.51
C GLU A 29 -4.45 2.84 -7.43
N TYR A 30 -4.84 4.10 -7.31
CA TYR A 30 -5.69 4.54 -6.22
C TYR A 30 -6.93 5.28 -6.75
N ASP A 31 -8.07 4.62 -6.62
CA ASP A 31 -9.34 5.15 -7.05
C ASP A 31 -10.13 5.74 -5.88
N ARG A 32 -11.19 6.47 -6.20
CA ARG A 32 -12.10 6.96 -5.18
C ARG A 32 -13.55 7.04 -5.65
N MET A 33 -14.46 6.84 -4.72
CA MET A 33 -15.87 7.14 -4.91
C MET A 33 -16.12 8.64 -5.00
N THR A 34 -17.19 8.99 -5.73
CA THR A 34 -17.73 10.35 -5.77
C THR A 34 -18.02 10.84 -4.34
N GLY A 35 -17.57 12.07 -4.03
CA GLY A 35 -17.79 12.69 -2.71
C GLY A 35 -16.76 12.31 -1.64
N THR A 36 -15.78 11.46 -1.95
CA THR A 36 -14.62 11.22 -1.08
C THR A 36 -13.39 11.98 -1.56
N GLN A 37 -12.29 11.91 -0.82
CA GLN A 37 -11.01 12.52 -1.17
C GLN A 37 -9.88 11.50 -1.05
N TYR A 38 -8.75 11.77 -1.69
CA TYR A 38 -7.49 11.10 -1.39
C TYR A 38 -6.82 11.70 -0.15
N PRO A 39 -5.99 10.94 0.58
CA PRO A 39 -5.15 11.52 1.61
C PRO A 39 -4.22 12.56 0.99
N GLN A 40 -4.26 13.79 1.51
CA GLN A 40 -3.40 14.87 1.05
C GLN A 40 -2.06 14.85 1.79
N PRO A 41 -0.99 15.41 1.18
CA PRO A 41 0.26 15.65 1.90
C PRO A 41 0.05 16.50 3.16
N VAL A 42 0.88 16.27 4.18
CA VAL A 42 0.87 16.99 5.45
C VAL A 42 2.24 17.56 5.79
N THR A 43 2.28 18.65 6.55
CA THR A 43 3.56 19.22 7.03
C THR A 43 3.90 18.66 8.41
N VAL A 44 5.08 18.05 8.56
CA VAL A 44 5.61 17.55 9.83
C VAL A 44 6.99 18.15 10.06
N SER A 45 7.14 18.94 11.12
CA SER A 45 8.42 19.59 11.45
C SER A 45 9.02 20.46 10.32
N GLY A 46 8.18 20.94 9.40
CA GLY A 46 8.59 21.75 8.24
C GLY A 46 8.73 20.96 6.94
N ASP A 47 8.76 19.63 7.00
CA ASP A 47 8.86 18.76 5.83
C ASP A 47 7.47 18.34 5.33
N GLN A 48 7.31 18.24 4.01
CA GLN A 48 6.13 17.63 3.40
C GLN A 48 6.22 16.11 3.51
N VAL A 49 5.17 15.50 4.06
CA VAL A 49 5.01 14.06 4.20
C VAL A 49 3.81 13.64 3.36
N ASP A 50 4.04 12.74 2.43
CA ASP A 50 3.04 12.05 1.61
C ASP A 50 3.33 10.54 1.54
N LEU A 51 2.47 9.78 0.87
CA LEU A 51 2.64 8.34 0.70
C LEU A 51 3.99 7.99 0.07
N THR A 52 4.44 8.75 -0.93
CA THR A 52 5.71 8.49 -1.61
C THR A 52 6.88 8.67 -0.65
N SER A 53 6.91 9.77 0.12
CA SER A 53 7.96 10.07 1.09
C SER A 53 8.02 9.07 2.25
N ILE A 54 6.87 8.54 2.68
CA ILE A 54 6.78 7.54 3.75
C ILE A 54 7.52 6.26 3.36
N TYR A 55 7.35 5.84 2.11
CA TYR A 55 7.97 4.64 1.56
C TYR A 55 9.34 4.87 0.91
N TRP A 56 9.81 6.11 0.83
CA TRP A 56 11.11 6.42 0.25
C TRP A 56 12.25 5.96 1.17
N GLN A 57 12.70 4.71 0.99
CA GLN A 57 13.70 4.06 1.84
C GLN A 57 14.89 3.48 1.03
N GLY A 58 15.52 4.31 0.21
CA GLY A 58 16.81 4.02 -0.43
C GLY A 58 16.72 3.28 -1.77
N GLU A 59 15.86 2.27 -1.92
CA GLU A 59 15.78 1.47 -3.17
C GLU A 59 14.37 1.00 -3.57
N ARG A 60 13.41 1.02 -2.65
CA ARG A 60 12.03 0.56 -2.90
C ARG A 60 11.12 1.77 -3.04
N ILE A 61 10.68 2.02 -4.27
CA ILE A 61 9.85 3.17 -4.59
C ILE A 61 8.40 2.69 -4.69
N VAL A 62 7.54 3.30 -3.86
CA VAL A 62 6.10 3.23 -4.04
C VAL A 62 5.67 4.46 -4.81
N THR A 63 5.12 4.23 -5.99
CA THR A 63 4.50 5.28 -6.80
C THR A 63 3.00 5.17 -6.65
N VAL A 64 2.32 6.27 -6.32
CA VAL A 64 0.87 6.32 -6.25
C VAL A 64 0.35 7.03 -7.49
N THR A 65 -0.53 6.36 -8.22
CA THR A 65 -1.28 6.90 -9.34
C THR A 65 -2.72 7.06 -8.90
N GLU A 66 -3.14 8.29 -8.66
CA GLU A 66 -4.53 8.61 -8.35
C GLU A 66 -5.34 8.70 -9.66
N ASP A 67 -6.36 7.86 -9.82
CA ASP A 67 -7.29 7.98 -10.95
C ASP A 67 -8.54 8.76 -10.56
N ASN A 68 -8.76 9.89 -11.24
CA ASN A 68 -9.93 10.74 -11.00
C ASN A 68 -11.23 10.21 -11.59
N THR A 69 -11.31 8.92 -11.92
CA THR A 69 -12.55 8.21 -12.17
C THR A 69 -13.40 8.29 -10.90
N ASN A 70 -14.33 9.25 -10.87
CA ASN A 70 -15.30 9.39 -9.80
C ASN A 70 -16.23 8.17 -9.85
N ILE A 71 -15.86 7.10 -9.15
CA ILE A 71 -16.67 5.89 -9.05
C ILE A 71 -18.02 6.30 -8.47
N ALA A 72 -19.10 5.91 -9.14
CA ALA A 72 -20.44 6.23 -8.66
C ALA A 72 -20.62 5.64 -7.24
N VAL A 73 -21.31 6.37 -6.37
CA VAL A 73 -21.70 5.81 -5.07
C VAL A 73 -22.53 4.56 -5.34
N LEU A 74 -22.27 3.48 -4.60
CA LEU A 74 -23.07 2.27 -4.70
C LEU A 74 -24.53 2.60 -4.40
N THR A 75 -25.38 2.43 -5.40
CA THR A 75 -26.83 2.53 -5.27
C THR A 75 -27.42 1.16 -5.61
N GLY A 76 -28.01 0.50 -4.62
CA GLY A 76 -28.77 -0.75 -4.79
C GLY A 76 -30.28 -0.51 -4.79
N PRO A 77 -31.12 -1.56 -4.85
CA PRO A 77 -32.50 -1.47 -4.40
C PRO A 77 -32.51 -1.46 -2.86
N ALA A 78 -33.27 -0.55 -2.24
CA ALA A 78 -33.34 -0.46 -0.78
C ALA A 78 -33.90 -1.78 -0.24
N ASN A 79 -33.12 -2.59 0.49
CA ASN A 79 -33.68 -3.67 1.29
C ASN A 79 -34.54 -3.01 2.36
N PRO A 80 -35.88 -3.15 2.31
CA PRO A 80 -36.74 -2.50 3.30
C PRO A 80 -36.51 -3.03 4.71
N LEU A 81 -35.89 -4.21 4.85
CA LEU A 81 -35.54 -4.83 6.13
C LEU A 81 -34.23 -4.30 6.72
N ASP A 82 -33.46 -3.52 5.94
CA ASP A 82 -32.20 -2.96 6.38
C ASP A 82 -32.07 -1.49 5.95
N PRO A 83 -32.52 -0.55 6.80
CA PRO A 83 -32.50 0.87 6.47
C PRO A 83 -31.08 1.43 6.32
N ASN A 84 -30.05 0.72 6.78
CA ASN A 84 -28.66 1.18 6.77
C ASN A 84 -27.81 0.47 5.71
N GLN A 85 -28.40 -0.31 4.80
CA GLN A 85 -27.60 -1.10 3.85
C GLN A 85 -26.65 -0.27 2.97
N TYR A 86 -26.93 1.01 2.74
CA TYR A 86 -26.06 1.92 1.97
C TYR A 86 -25.01 2.61 2.83
N ASP A 87 -25.01 2.35 4.12
CA ASP A 87 -24.02 2.87 5.03
C ASP A 87 -22.81 1.96 5.12
N TYR A 88 -22.94 0.72 4.66
CA TYR A 88 -21.93 -0.32 4.77
C TYR A 88 -21.59 -0.91 3.41
N ILE A 89 -20.39 -1.47 3.32
CA ILE A 89 -19.92 -2.20 2.15
C ILE A 89 -19.22 -3.47 2.61
N ASN A 90 -19.54 -4.60 1.97
CA ASN A 90 -18.94 -5.89 2.27
C ASN A 90 -17.81 -6.23 1.29
N ARG A 91 -17.01 -7.25 1.63
CA ARG A 91 -15.88 -7.70 0.82
C ARG A 91 -16.22 -7.92 -0.65
N ALA A 92 -17.30 -8.64 -0.94
CA ALA A 92 -17.67 -9.00 -2.31
C ALA A 92 -18.04 -7.77 -3.16
N GLU A 93 -18.65 -6.76 -2.54
CA GLU A 93 -18.93 -5.49 -3.19
C GLU A 93 -17.64 -4.71 -3.51
N ILE A 94 -16.67 -4.71 -2.59
CA ILE A 94 -15.37 -4.08 -2.85
C ILE A 94 -14.59 -4.81 -3.94
N GLU A 95 -14.58 -6.15 -3.95
CA GLU A 95 -13.94 -6.94 -5.02
C GLU A 95 -14.61 -6.71 -6.39
N THR A 96 -15.93 -6.49 -6.40
CA THR A 96 -16.68 -6.10 -7.61
C THR A 96 -16.28 -4.71 -8.08
N LEU A 97 -16.17 -3.74 -7.16
CA LEU A 97 -15.69 -2.39 -7.46
C LEU A 97 -14.28 -2.40 -8.03
N GLU A 98 -13.35 -3.10 -7.40
CA GLU A 98 -11.98 -3.28 -7.90
C GLU A 98 -11.99 -3.83 -9.32
N THR A 99 -12.68 -4.96 -9.54
CA THR A 99 -12.69 -5.64 -10.84
C THR A 99 -13.27 -4.77 -11.95
N ALA A 100 -14.24 -3.91 -11.61
CA ALA A 100 -14.90 -3.04 -12.58
C ALA A 100 -14.12 -1.76 -12.92
N ASN A 101 -13.25 -1.27 -12.03
CA ASN A 101 -12.60 0.03 -12.19
C ASN A 101 -11.10 -0.04 -12.41
N ARG A 102 -10.40 -1.08 -11.89
CA ARG A 102 -8.95 -1.17 -12.07
C ARG A 102 -8.55 -1.17 -13.54
N ALA A 103 -7.56 -0.38 -13.89
CA ALA A 103 -7.03 -0.27 -15.25
C ALA A 103 -6.11 -1.44 -15.61
N ASP A 104 -5.31 -1.91 -14.63
CA ASP A 104 -4.34 -2.98 -14.82
C ASP A 104 -4.58 -4.16 -13.86
N PRO A 105 -4.19 -5.39 -14.23
CA PRO A 105 -4.19 -6.53 -13.30
C PRO A 105 -3.30 -6.27 -12.08
N ILE A 106 -3.80 -6.59 -10.88
CA ILE A 106 -3.02 -6.58 -9.64
C ILE A 106 -2.01 -7.75 -9.61
N GLY A 107 -0.93 -7.60 -8.84
CA GLY A 107 0.11 -8.62 -8.68
C GLY A 107 1.47 -8.21 -9.26
N SER A 108 2.33 -9.19 -9.56
CA SER A 108 3.68 -8.92 -10.06
C SER A 108 3.78 -9.04 -11.58
N SER A 109 4.59 -8.16 -12.18
CA SER A 109 4.95 -8.20 -13.58
C SER A 109 6.46 -8.08 -13.73
N THR A 110 7.06 -8.94 -14.54
CA THR A 110 8.50 -8.94 -14.80
C THR A 110 8.77 -8.47 -16.22
N PHE A 111 9.70 -7.54 -16.39
CA PHE A 111 10.07 -6.99 -17.69
C PHE A 111 11.57 -6.70 -17.76
N ASN A 112 12.11 -6.72 -18.98
CA ASN A 112 13.50 -6.33 -19.19
C ASN A 112 13.63 -4.80 -19.19
N CYS A 113 14.65 -4.29 -18.51
CA CYS A 113 14.87 -2.88 -18.26
C CYS A 113 16.34 -2.50 -18.43
N GLY A 114 16.62 -1.19 -18.35
CA GLY A 114 17.96 -0.61 -18.47
C GLY A 114 18.51 -0.58 -19.89
N LEU A 115 19.74 -0.06 -20.03
CA LEU A 115 20.44 -0.01 -21.32
C LEU A 115 20.55 -1.42 -21.91
N TRP A 116 20.01 -1.59 -23.12
CA TRP A 116 20.02 -2.85 -23.87
C TRP A 116 19.19 -4.00 -23.28
N ASN A 117 18.18 -3.72 -22.43
CA ASN A 117 17.29 -4.75 -21.85
C ASN A 117 18.05 -5.85 -21.08
N ARG A 118 19.16 -5.49 -20.42
CA ARG A 118 20.05 -6.44 -19.73
C ARG A 118 19.64 -6.77 -18.30
N PHE A 119 18.70 -6.04 -17.74
CA PHE A 119 18.27 -6.19 -16.36
C PHE A 119 16.85 -6.71 -16.33
N THR A 120 16.56 -7.57 -15.35
CA THR A 120 15.20 -8.00 -15.06
C THR A 120 14.65 -7.09 -13.96
N CYS A 121 13.54 -6.42 -14.25
CA CYS A 121 12.84 -5.59 -13.28
C CYS A 121 11.50 -6.24 -12.93
N THR A 122 11.11 -6.15 -11.66
CA THR A 122 9.80 -6.57 -11.18
C THR A 122 9.01 -5.36 -10.73
N ARG A 123 7.78 -5.22 -11.24
CA ARG A 123 6.81 -4.23 -10.76
C ARG A 123 5.64 -4.95 -10.09
N TYR A 124 5.39 -4.59 -8.84
CA TYR A 124 4.19 -4.97 -8.13
C TYR A 124 3.12 -3.90 -8.34
N HIS A 125 1.93 -4.34 -8.71
CA HIS A 125 0.76 -3.51 -8.86
C HIS A 125 -0.21 -3.79 -7.71
N LEU A 126 -0.50 -2.75 -6.95
CA LEU A 126 -1.49 -2.73 -5.88
C LEU A 126 -2.67 -1.87 -6.30
N TYR A 127 -3.86 -2.22 -5.86
CA TYR A 127 -5.06 -1.42 -6.04
C TYR A 127 -5.56 -0.87 -4.70
N GLY A 128 -5.86 0.41 -4.66
CA GLY A 128 -6.50 1.09 -3.55
C GLY A 128 -7.83 1.67 -3.99
N VAL A 129 -8.81 1.73 -3.09
CA VAL A 129 -10.02 2.52 -3.33
C VAL A 129 -10.49 3.25 -2.07
N VAL A 130 -10.87 4.52 -2.21
CA VAL A 130 -11.55 5.25 -1.13
C VAL A 130 -13.05 5.13 -1.30
N VAL A 131 -13.74 4.55 -0.32
CA VAL A 131 -15.20 4.35 -0.35
C VAL A 131 -15.91 5.23 0.67
N ASN A 132 -17.13 5.65 0.33
CA ASN A 132 -17.98 6.43 1.23
C ASN A 132 -18.92 5.54 2.08
N HIS A 133 -18.38 4.47 2.66
CA HIS A 133 -19.13 3.48 3.45
C HIS A 133 -18.35 3.12 4.72
N TYR A 134 -19.02 2.47 5.66
CA TYR A 134 -18.44 1.70 6.76
C TYR A 134 -18.22 0.25 6.34
N TRP A 135 -17.54 -0.54 7.17
CA TRP A 135 -17.26 -1.93 6.87
C TRP A 135 -18.40 -2.86 7.31
N GLU A 136 -18.79 -3.79 6.45
CA GLU A 136 -19.60 -4.95 6.80
C GLU A 136 -18.80 -6.24 6.59
N GLY A 137 -18.43 -6.88 7.69
CA GLY A 137 -17.74 -8.17 7.64
C GLY A 137 -18.64 -9.31 7.14
N ASP A 138 -18.05 -10.49 6.99
CA ASP A 138 -18.70 -11.66 6.38
C ASP A 138 -19.92 -12.21 7.15
N CYS A 139 -20.14 -11.76 8.40
CA CYS A 139 -21.33 -12.11 9.18
C CYS A 139 -22.51 -11.14 8.99
N GLY A 140 -22.47 -10.31 7.93
CA GLY A 140 -23.53 -9.39 7.56
C GLY A 140 -23.74 -8.29 8.60
N THR A 141 -24.99 -7.96 8.89
CA THR A 141 -25.37 -6.90 9.85
C THR A 141 -24.77 -7.09 11.24
N ALA A 142 -24.43 -8.32 11.64
CA ALA A 142 -23.80 -8.62 12.93
C ALA A 142 -22.30 -8.22 13.00
N CYS A 143 -21.65 -7.97 11.85
CA CYS A 143 -20.24 -7.60 11.72
C CYS A 143 -20.05 -6.18 11.16
N ARG A 144 -20.99 -5.29 11.42
CA ARG A 144 -20.91 -3.89 11.00
C ARG A 144 -19.99 -3.10 11.90
N ASP A 145 -18.95 -2.51 11.30
CA ASP A 145 -17.91 -1.77 12.01
C ASP A 145 -17.80 -0.33 11.48
N THR A 146 -18.11 0.62 12.35
CA THR A 146 -18.00 2.06 12.06
C THR A 146 -16.66 2.65 12.49
N GLY A 147 -15.86 1.89 13.27
CA GLY A 147 -14.54 2.27 13.75
C GLY A 147 -13.41 1.87 12.81
N LEU A 148 -13.63 0.92 11.91
CA LEU A 148 -12.63 0.51 10.92
C LEU A 148 -12.28 1.67 9.96
N LEU A 149 -10.97 1.86 9.73
CA LEU A 149 -10.43 2.99 8.95
C LEU A 149 -10.00 2.56 7.54
N GLY A 150 -9.54 1.32 7.42
CA GLY A 150 -9.21 0.65 6.17
C GLY A 150 -9.15 -0.86 6.37
N VAL A 151 -9.07 -1.60 5.27
CA VAL A 151 -8.83 -3.04 5.31
C VAL A 151 -8.17 -3.53 4.01
N MET A 152 -7.32 -4.55 4.12
CA MET A 152 -6.86 -5.35 3.00
C MET A 152 -7.89 -6.43 2.63
N TYR A 153 -8.31 -6.51 1.37
CA TYR A 153 -9.40 -7.42 0.97
C TYR A 153 -9.11 -8.29 -0.26
N ALA A 154 -8.30 -7.86 -1.23
CA ALA A 154 -8.09 -8.67 -2.43
C ALA A 154 -6.85 -9.55 -2.33
N GLY A 155 -7.06 -10.80 -2.79
CA GLY A 155 -6.17 -11.69 -3.52
C GLY A 155 -7.06 -12.33 -4.58
N ALA A 156 -6.89 -11.95 -5.85
CA ALA A 156 -7.77 -12.38 -6.92
C ALA A 156 -7.90 -13.92 -6.92
N SER A 157 -9.12 -14.44 -6.77
CA SER A 157 -9.50 -15.88 -6.77
C SER A 157 -9.48 -16.64 -5.43
N GLY A 158 -9.16 -16.04 -4.28
CA GLY A 158 -9.22 -16.73 -2.98
C GLY A 158 -8.25 -17.93 -2.81
N ILE A 159 -7.36 -18.14 -3.77
CA ILE A 159 -6.36 -19.22 -3.78
C ILE A 159 -4.97 -18.68 -3.40
N THR A 160 -4.75 -17.37 -3.46
CA THR A 160 -3.46 -16.74 -3.17
C THR A 160 -3.64 -15.62 -2.14
N ASN A 161 -2.82 -15.61 -1.09
CA ASN A 161 -2.75 -14.57 -0.05
C ASN A 161 -2.15 -13.26 -0.62
N ASP A 162 -2.52 -12.87 -1.84
CA ASP A 162 -1.90 -11.77 -2.55
C ASP A 162 -2.50 -10.48 -2.00
N ARG A 163 -1.99 -9.98 -0.86
CA ARG A 163 -2.32 -8.71 -0.19
C ARG A 163 -2.11 -7.53 -1.15
N SER A 164 -2.97 -7.42 -2.15
CA SER A 164 -2.74 -6.63 -3.36
C SER A 164 -3.83 -5.59 -3.59
N ALA A 165 -4.88 -5.59 -2.77
CA ALA A 165 -5.77 -4.45 -2.70
C ALA A 165 -6.20 -4.06 -1.28
N PHE A 166 -6.44 -2.77 -1.11
CA PHE A 166 -6.89 -2.14 0.13
C PHE A 166 -8.02 -1.14 -0.11
N VAL A 167 -8.79 -0.89 0.96
CA VAL A 167 -9.85 0.12 0.97
C VAL A 167 -9.62 1.10 2.11
N GLY A 168 -9.93 2.38 1.87
CA GLY A 168 -10.06 3.40 2.91
C GLY A 168 -11.52 3.83 3.10
N PHE A 169 -12.00 3.86 4.34
CA PHE A 169 -13.40 4.13 4.68
C PHE A 169 -13.64 5.61 5.01
N TRP A 170 -13.84 6.45 3.99
CA TRP A 170 -14.02 7.91 4.14
C TRP A 170 -15.22 8.31 4.99
N ARG A 171 -16.22 7.43 5.15
CA ARG A 171 -17.37 7.72 6.01
C ARG A 171 -17.01 7.77 7.50
N ASN A 172 -15.88 7.17 7.89
CA ASN A 172 -15.38 7.23 9.25
C ASN A 172 -14.89 8.65 9.58
N SER A 173 -15.41 9.21 10.67
CA SER A 173 -15.11 10.59 11.09
C SER A 173 -13.63 10.79 11.42
N THR A 174 -12.94 9.73 11.84
CA THR A 174 -11.50 9.77 12.15
C THR A 174 -10.66 10.13 10.92
N VAL A 175 -11.06 9.68 9.72
CA VAL A 175 -10.34 9.97 8.48
C VAL A 175 -10.89 11.20 7.76
N ASN A 176 -12.21 11.39 7.68
CA ASN A 176 -12.75 12.54 6.94
C ASN A 176 -12.61 13.90 7.64
N SER A 177 -12.34 13.91 8.96
CA SER A 177 -12.12 15.15 9.71
C SER A 177 -10.65 15.44 10.00
N ASP A 178 -9.75 14.49 9.75
CA ASP A 178 -8.32 14.61 10.04
C ASP A 178 -7.51 13.97 8.91
N ASN A 179 -7.03 14.81 8.00
CA ASN A 179 -6.23 14.38 6.86
C ASN A 179 -4.93 13.67 7.27
N GLY A 180 -4.34 14.01 8.43
CA GLY A 180 -3.12 13.33 8.89
C GLY A 180 -3.40 11.88 9.28
N LYS A 181 -4.52 11.64 9.97
CA LYS A 181 -4.98 10.28 10.26
C LYS A 181 -5.39 9.54 9.01
N PHE A 182 -5.96 10.22 8.02
CA PHE A 182 -6.27 9.59 6.75
C PHE A 182 -5.03 9.14 6.01
N LEU A 183 -4.05 10.03 5.82
CA LEU A 183 -2.76 9.71 5.22
C LEU A 183 -2.07 8.54 5.95
N ARG A 184 -2.04 8.59 7.28
CA ARG A 184 -1.45 7.52 8.09
C ARG A 184 -2.19 6.19 7.92
N SER A 185 -3.52 6.21 7.91
CA SER A 185 -4.32 4.98 7.75
C SER A 185 -4.14 4.38 6.36
N THR A 186 -4.10 5.21 5.31
CA THR A 186 -3.78 4.73 3.96
C THR A 186 -2.37 4.13 3.89
N ALA A 187 -1.37 4.80 4.47
CA ALA A 187 -0.03 4.24 4.56
C ALA A 187 -0.02 2.93 5.37
N HIS A 188 -0.78 2.83 6.45
CA HIS A 188 -0.88 1.60 7.24
C HIS A 188 -1.36 0.41 6.38
N GLU A 189 -2.42 0.60 5.57
CA GLU A 189 -2.93 -0.45 4.68
C GLU A 189 -1.94 -0.81 3.57
N ILE A 190 -1.21 0.16 3.00
CA ILE A 190 -0.14 -0.14 2.04
C ILE A 190 0.99 -0.92 2.74
N GLY A 191 1.28 -0.63 4.01
CA GLY A 191 2.26 -1.38 4.80
C GLY A 191 1.87 -2.84 4.94
N HIS A 192 0.57 -3.10 5.15
CA HIS A 192 0.01 -4.44 5.09
C HIS A 192 0.20 -5.10 3.72
N ALA A 193 0.03 -4.38 2.61
CA ALA A 193 0.33 -4.94 1.29
C ALA A 193 1.80 -5.40 1.16
N PHE A 194 2.71 -4.72 1.86
CA PHE A 194 4.12 -5.12 1.96
C PHE A 194 4.44 -6.02 3.15
N ASN A 195 3.45 -6.85 3.52
CA ASN A 195 3.55 -7.87 4.56
C ASN A 195 3.99 -7.37 5.95
N ASN A 196 3.84 -6.08 6.24
CA ASN A 196 3.98 -5.59 7.62
C ASN A 196 2.75 -5.98 8.42
N ASN A 197 2.97 -6.42 9.66
CA ASN A 197 1.92 -6.66 10.64
C ASN A 197 1.79 -5.48 11.59
N HIS A 198 0.68 -5.46 12.33
CA HIS A 198 0.55 -4.48 13.40
C HIS A 198 1.70 -4.58 14.39
N CYS A 199 2.13 -3.44 14.91
CA CYS A 199 2.98 -3.36 16.10
C CYS A 199 2.11 -2.96 17.31
N ASP A 200 0.89 -3.49 17.41
CA ASP A 200 -0.02 -3.17 18.50
C ASP A 200 0.54 -3.68 19.85
N GLY A 201 0.46 -2.85 20.88
CA GLY A 201 0.87 -3.23 22.23
C GLY A 201 2.35 -3.04 22.56
N ASP A 202 3.18 -2.61 21.60
CA ASP A 202 4.60 -2.26 21.84
C ASP A 202 4.80 -0.80 22.33
N GLY A 203 3.71 -0.03 22.41
CA GLY A 203 3.74 1.39 22.78
C GLY A 203 4.32 2.31 21.71
N SER A 204 4.64 1.80 20.51
CA SER A 204 5.18 2.59 19.41
C SER A 204 4.10 3.42 18.75
N MET A 205 4.52 4.59 18.26
CA MET A 205 3.66 5.55 17.57
C MET A 205 3.79 5.44 16.04
N THR A 206 4.44 4.37 15.58
CA THR A 206 4.86 4.12 14.20
C THR A 206 3.68 3.77 13.31
N ILE A 207 3.83 3.89 11.99
CA ILE A 207 2.74 3.69 11.01
C ILE A 207 1.97 2.39 11.24
N MET A 208 2.66 1.31 11.58
CA MET A 208 2.04 -0.01 11.72
C MET A 208 1.29 -0.24 13.03
N ASN A 209 1.23 0.72 13.96
CA ASN A 209 0.26 0.67 15.06
C ASN A 209 -1.11 1.17 14.56
N GLN A 210 -2.23 0.65 15.06
CA GLN A 210 -3.56 1.10 14.65
C GLN A 210 -3.77 2.61 14.87
N THR A 211 -4.16 3.33 13.82
CA THR A 211 -4.40 4.80 13.89
C THR A 211 -5.42 5.15 14.97
N GLY A 212 -6.47 4.34 15.12
CA GLY A 212 -7.50 4.52 16.16
C GLY A 212 -6.97 4.38 17.59
N VAL A 213 -5.92 3.58 17.81
CA VAL A 213 -5.33 3.31 19.13
C VAL A 213 -4.34 4.40 19.52
N VAL A 214 -3.49 4.83 18.60
CA VAL A 214 -2.43 5.84 18.87
C VAL A 214 -2.94 7.28 19.01
N GLY A 215 -4.21 7.53 18.68
CA GLY A 215 -4.85 8.83 18.85
C GLY A 215 -4.17 9.94 18.03
N ASN A 216 -3.69 10.99 18.69
CA ASN A 216 -3.03 12.15 18.05
C ASN A 216 -1.51 12.18 18.24
N THR A 217 -0.94 11.16 18.87
CA THR A 217 0.49 11.11 19.22
C THR A 217 1.31 10.31 18.20
N TYR A 218 0.75 10.07 17.02
CA TYR A 218 1.34 9.25 15.96
C TYR A 218 2.51 9.95 15.24
N ASN A 219 3.29 9.15 14.51
CA ASN A 219 4.24 9.63 13.51
C ASN A 219 4.05 8.89 12.17
N TYR A 220 4.80 9.33 11.16
CA TYR A 220 4.79 8.78 9.80
C TYR A 220 6.04 7.92 9.50
N GLN A 221 6.61 7.31 10.53
CA GLN A 221 7.79 6.46 10.40
C GLN A 221 7.42 5.00 10.63
N PHE A 222 8.10 4.10 9.94
CA PHE A 222 8.10 2.69 10.26
C PHE A 222 8.90 2.43 11.54
N SER A 223 8.55 1.39 12.28
CA SER A 223 9.43 0.86 13.33
C SER A 223 10.75 0.38 12.72
N ALA A 224 11.79 0.27 13.54
CA ALA A 224 13.07 -0.27 13.09
C ALA A 224 12.90 -1.63 12.41
N THR A 225 11.98 -2.47 12.91
CA THR A 225 11.77 -3.78 12.31
C THR A 225 10.92 -3.76 11.05
N SER A 226 9.86 -2.94 10.99
CA SER A 226 9.14 -2.75 9.74
C SER A 226 10.06 -2.22 8.64
N LEU A 227 10.98 -1.33 9.02
CA LEU A 227 11.97 -0.80 8.09
C LEU A 227 12.98 -1.87 7.65
N ASP A 228 13.51 -2.66 8.59
CA ASP A 228 14.40 -3.79 8.29
C ASP A 228 13.74 -4.81 7.36
N HIS A 229 12.46 -5.15 7.63
CA HIS A 229 11.66 -5.99 6.76
C HIS A 229 11.59 -5.42 5.34
N LEU A 230 11.18 -4.14 5.23
CA LEU A 230 11.07 -3.47 3.95
C LEU A 230 12.40 -3.38 3.22
N GLN A 231 13.55 -3.25 3.88
CA GLN A 231 14.84 -3.04 3.21
C GLN A 231 15.56 -4.35 2.90
N ASN A 232 15.62 -5.26 3.87
CA ASN A 232 16.61 -6.34 3.90
C ASN A 232 16.02 -7.72 3.64
N HIS A 233 14.70 -7.88 3.70
CA HIS A 233 14.07 -9.17 3.38
C HIS A 233 13.88 -9.35 1.87
N ALA A 234 13.91 -10.62 1.43
CA ALA A 234 13.72 -10.98 0.03
C ALA A 234 12.40 -10.44 -0.53
N ASP A 235 12.37 -10.14 -1.83
CA ASP A 235 11.17 -9.60 -2.47
C ASP A 235 9.93 -10.49 -2.30
N THR A 236 10.10 -11.81 -2.27
CA THR A 236 9.03 -12.79 -2.02
C THR A 236 8.47 -12.76 -0.60
N ALA A 237 9.17 -12.12 0.34
CA ALA A 237 8.77 -11.96 1.73
C ALA A 237 8.10 -10.60 1.98
N VAL A 238 8.51 -9.57 1.22
CA VAL A 238 8.03 -8.19 1.40
C VAL A 238 6.88 -7.87 0.46
N TRP A 239 7.03 -8.11 -0.83
CA TRP A 239 6.02 -7.77 -1.81
C TRP A 239 5.01 -8.90 -1.90
N PRO A 240 3.71 -8.62 -2.13
CA PRO A 240 2.67 -9.63 -2.07
C PRO A 240 3.08 -10.81 -2.96
N GLY A 241 3.31 -11.92 -2.26
CA GLY A 241 3.95 -13.12 -2.73
C GLY A 241 3.36 -14.28 -1.94
N LEU A 242 3.26 -15.42 -2.61
CA LEU A 242 2.39 -16.56 -2.33
C LEU A 242 2.66 -17.32 -1.01
N GLY A 243 3.38 -16.73 -0.07
CA GLY A 243 3.83 -17.33 1.19
C GLY A 243 2.81 -17.27 2.33
N ALA A 244 3.10 -18.01 3.40
CA ALA A 244 2.39 -17.91 4.67
C ALA A 244 2.65 -16.55 5.35
N ARG A 245 1.73 -16.13 6.20
CA ARG A 245 1.63 -14.79 6.85
C ARG A 245 2.72 -14.57 7.92
N ASP A 246 4.00 -14.57 7.56
CA ASP A 246 5.06 -14.78 8.57
C ASP A 246 6.03 -13.61 8.77
N TYR A 247 5.55 -12.37 8.94
CA TYR A 247 6.36 -11.34 9.61
C TYR A 247 5.54 -10.54 10.62
N ALA A 248 5.27 -11.17 11.78
CA ALA A 248 4.90 -10.43 12.98
C ALA A 248 6.01 -9.41 13.30
N CYS A 249 5.63 -8.18 13.67
CA CYS A 249 6.55 -7.22 14.28
C CYS A 249 7.25 -7.98 15.44
N PRO A 250 8.58 -8.16 15.45
CA PRO A 250 9.23 -9.11 16.33
C PRO A 250 9.41 -8.46 17.69
N HIS A 251 8.32 -8.44 18.44
CA HIS A 251 8.37 -8.53 19.88
C HIS A 251 7.24 -9.47 20.29
N SER A 252 7.51 -10.78 20.22
CA SER A 252 6.98 -11.65 21.27
C SER A 252 7.65 -11.17 22.56
N HIS A 253 6.88 -10.53 23.44
CA HIS A 253 7.25 -10.46 24.85
C HIS A 253 7.06 -11.84 25.48
#